data_AF-A0A5M4FHU1-F1
#
_entry.id   AF-A0A5M4FHU1-F1
#
_cell.length_a   1.000
_cell.length_b   1.000
_cell.length_c   1.000
_cell.angle_alpha   90.00
_cell.angle_beta   90.00
_cell.angle_gamma   90.00
#
_symmetry.space_group_name_H-M   'P 1'
#
loop_
_entity.id
_entity.type
_entity.pdbx_description
1 polymer ?
#
loop_
_entity_poly.entity_id
_entity_poly.type
_entity_poly.pdbx_seq_one_letter_code
_entity_poly.pdbx_strand_id
1 'polypeptide(L)'
;MGFVDRSESEFPEGRDPVKQPARHVWVKPSAQYAMTPWAGLLIEWRRTSSGEWLALVAVVTGGVGNSLTVQWHKADQLVPAKGYETPKR
;
A
#
# COMPACT_ATOMS: atom_id res chain seq x y z
N MET A 1 -10.75 28.80 31.06
CA MET A 1 -10.40 28.35 29.70
C MET A 1 -9.10 27.58 29.80
N GLY A 2 -9.14 26.26 29.69
CA GLY A 2 -7.93 25.42 29.68
C GLY A 2 -7.56 25.14 28.22
N PHE A 3 -6.37 25.55 27.81
CA PHE A 3 -5.80 25.11 26.54
C PHE A 3 -5.47 23.62 26.69
N VAL A 4 -6.13 22.78 25.90
CA VAL A 4 -5.79 21.36 25.81
C VAL A 4 -4.48 21.29 25.05
N ASP A 5 -3.42 20.98 25.78
CA ASP A 5 -2.12 20.62 25.25
C ASP A 5 -2.30 19.39 24.34
N ARG A 6 -2.09 19.59 23.04
CA ARG A 6 -2.19 18.54 22.00
C ARG A 6 -0.82 17.88 21.76
N SER A 7 0.00 17.74 22.81
CA SER A 7 1.29 17.05 22.76
C SER A 7 1.17 15.56 23.09
N GLU A 8 0.28 14.83 22.43
CA GLU A 8 0.40 13.38 22.37
C GLU A 8 0.24 12.95 20.91
N SER A 9 1.38 12.92 20.23
CA SER A 9 1.51 12.23 18.96
C SER A 9 1.23 10.75 19.23
N GLU A 10 0.03 10.27 18.88
CA GLU A 10 -0.45 8.88 18.95
C GLU A 10 0.34 7.89 18.07
N PHE A 11 1.55 8.24 17.63
CA PHE A 11 2.38 7.39 16.81
C PHE A 11 3.48 6.78 17.70
N PRO A 12 3.33 5.54 18.18
CA PRO A 12 4.37 4.87 18.95
C PRO A 12 5.70 4.95 18.20
N GLU A 13 6.73 5.37 18.93
CA GLU A 13 8.08 5.66 18.43
C GLU A 13 8.55 4.56 17.46
N GLY A 14 8.59 4.92 16.17
CA GLY A 14 9.00 4.01 15.09
C GLY A 14 8.13 4.06 13.84
N ARG A 15 6.96 4.71 13.87
CA ARG A 15 6.13 4.95 12.67
C ARG A 15 5.98 6.43 12.36
N ASP A 16 7.09 7.13 12.14
CA ASP A 16 7.02 8.39 11.39
C ASP A 16 6.74 8.03 9.92
N PRO A 17 5.55 8.30 9.37
CA PRO A 17 5.22 7.94 7.99
C PRO A 17 6.13 8.63 6.97
N VAL A 18 6.80 9.73 7.33
CA VAL A 18 7.79 10.43 6.49
C VAL A 18 9.14 9.69 6.48
N LYS A 19 9.46 8.95 7.55
CA LYS A 19 10.71 8.16 7.67
C LYS A 19 10.55 6.69 7.28
N GLN A 20 9.33 6.23 7.07
CA GLN A 20 9.13 4.89 6.50
C GLN A 20 9.54 4.93 5.03
N PRO A 21 10.45 4.05 4.58
CA PRO A 21 10.79 4.00 3.15
C PRO A 21 9.50 3.70 2.40
N ALA A 22 9.10 4.59 1.49
CA ALA A 22 7.95 4.38 0.61
C ALA A 22 8.11 3.03 -0.10
N ARG A 23 7.36 2.02 0.36
CA ARG A 23 7.45 0.65 -0.15
C ARG A 23 6.59 0.57 -1.39
N HIS A 24 7.17 0.98 -2.51
CA HIS A 24 6.60 0.77 -3.82
C HIS A 24 6.41 -0.75 -4.02
N VAL A 25 5.22 -1.12 -4.47
CA VAL A 25 4.83 -2.51 -4.71
C VAL A 25 4.18 -2.62 -6.08
N TRP A 26 4.30 -3.80 -6.67
CA TRP A 26 3.52 -4.22 -7.81
C TRP A 26 2.37 -5.09 -7.34
N VAL A 27 1.17 -4.78 -7.79
CA VAL A 27 -0.02 -5.60 -7.59
C VAL A 27 -0.11 -6.58 -8.75
N LYS A 28 -0.06 -7.88 -8.45
CA LYS A 28 -0.19 -8.95 -9.45
C LYS A 28 -1.56 -8.85 -10.15
N PRO A 29 -1.61 -9.12 -11.47
CA PRO A 29 -2.88 -9.19 -12.19
C PRO A 29 -3.75 -10.31 -11.60
N SER A 30 -5.05 -10.04 -11.44
CA SER A 30 -6.02 -11.05 -11.04
C SER A 30 -6.56 -11.77 -12.29
N ALA A 31 -7.18 -12.94 -12.11
CA ALA A 31 -7.80 -13.70 -13.21
C ALA A 31 -8.86 -12.88 -13.97
N GLN A 32 -9.43 -11.85 -13.34
CA GLN A 32 -10.43 -10.96 -13.93
C GLN A 32 -9.81 -9.86 -14.82
N TYR A 33 -8.53 -9.53 -14.61
CA TYR A 33 -7.81 -8.49 -15.34
C TYR A 33 -6.43 -9.02 -15.71
N ALA A 34 -6.36 -9.74 -16.83
CA ALA A 34 -5.14 -10.37 -17.33
C ALA A 34 -4.09 -9.38 -17.85
N MET A 35 -4.32 -8.07 -17.71
CA MET A 35 -3.43 -7.02 -18.19
C MET A 35 -2.50 -6.56 -17.08
N THR A 36 -1.25 -6.31 -17.49
CA THR A 36 -0.07 -5.74 -16.81
C THR A 36 -0.19 -5.47 -15.29
N PRO A 37 0.77 -5.93 -14.46
CA PRO A 37 0.79 -5.61 -13.03
C PRO A 37 0.71 -4.10 -12.79
N TRP A 38 -0.08 -3.69 -11.79
CA TRP A 38 -0.27 -2.28 -11.46
C TRP A 38 0.74 -1.80 -10.43
N ALA A 39 1.22 -0.57 -10.60
CA ALA A 39 2.06 0.08 -9.60
C ALA A 39 1.20 0.52 -8.41
N GLY A 40 1.73 0.32 -7.21
CA GLY A 40 1.07 0.74 -5.98
C GLY A 40 2.03 1.22 -4.91
N LEU A 41 1.50 2.01 -3.98
CA LEU A 41 2.18 2.46 -2.78
C LEU A 41 1.56 1.77 -1.57
N LEU A 42 2.38 1.04 -0.82
CA LEU A 42 1.95 0.42 0.41
C LEU A 42 1.80 1.47 1.52
N ILE A 43 0.59 1.56 2.08
CA ILE A 43 0.23 2.51 3.15
C ILE A 43 0.28 1.82 4.51
N GLU A 44 -0.35 0.66 4.65
CA GLU A 44 -0.52 -0.01 5.94
C GLU A 44 -0.53 -1.52 5.79
N TRP A 45 -0.03 -2.24 6.81
CA TRP A 45 -0.23 -3.68 6.98
C TRP A 45 -1.21 -3.98 8.11
N ARG A 46 -2.11 -4.94 7.88
CA ARG A 46 -3.04 -5.46 8.87
C ARG A 46 -3.04 -6.98 8.84
N ARG A 47 -3.20 -7.59 10.02
CA ARG A 47 -3.44 -9.04 10.14
C ARG A 47 -4.90 -9.30 10.45
N THR A 48 -5.54 -10.21 9.73
CA THR A 48 -6.92 -10.62 9.98
C THR A 48 -6.99 -11.58 11.17
N SER A 49 -8.19 -11.81 11.72
CA SER A 49 -8.43 -12.81 12.77
C SER A 49 -8.15 -14.24 12.31
N SER A 50 -8.24 -14.52 11.01
CA SER A 50 -7.82 -15.78 10.39
C SER A 50 -6.31 -15.92 10.23
N GLY A 51 -5.53 -14.88 10.58
CA GLY A 51 -4.08 -14.88 10.53
C GLY A 51 -3.48 -14.46 9.20
N GLU A 52 -4.29 -14.12 8.19
CA GLU A 52 -3.83 -13.64 6.88
C GLU A 52 -3.28 -12.19 6.99
N TRP A 53 -2.27 -11.88 6.19
CA TRP A 53 -1.76 -10.52 6.05
C TRP A 53 -2.41 -9.79 4.88
N LEU A 54 -2.95 -8.61 5.15
CA LEU A 54 -3.50 -7.67 4.18
C LEU A 54 -2.68 -6.39 4.20
N ALA A 55 -2.53 -5.74 3.05
CA ALA A 55 -1.96 -4.42 2.93
C ALA A 55 -2.93 -3.46 2.27
N LEU A 56 -3.05 -2.26 2.82
CA LEU A 56 -3.73 -1.15 2.19
C LEU A 56 -2.77 -0.53 1.18
N VAL A 57 -3.16 -0.52 -0.09
CA VAL A 57 -2.31 -0.04 -1.18
C VAL A 57 -3.07 0.99 -1.99
N ALA A 58 -2.43 2.12 -2.26
CA ALA A 58 -2.89 3.08 -3.27
C ALA A 58 -2.36 2.61 -4.64
N VAL A 59 -3.26 2.18 -5.53
CA VAL A 59 -2.95 1.57 -6.81
C VAL A 59 -3.29 2.54 -7.94
N VAL A 60 -2.33 2.75 -8.84
CA VAL A 60 -2.53 3.52 -10.07
C VAL A 60 -2.90 2.54 -11.19
N THR A 61 -4.16 2.59 -11.62
CA THR A 61 -4.63 1.79 -12.76
C THR A 61 -4.57 2.62 -14.05
N GLY A 62 -3.96 2.05 -15.10
CA GLY A 62 -3.73 2.73 -16.38
C GLY A 62 -4.88 2.56 -17.38
N GLY A 63 -5.27 3.69 -17.99
CA GLY A 63 -6.30 3.86 -19.03
C GLY A 63 -6.48 5.35 -19.36
N VAL A 64 -7.43 5.72 -20.24
CA VAL A 64 -7.76 7.15 -20.45
C VAL A 64 -8.35 7.70 -19.15
N GLY A 65 -7.60 8.59 -18.48
CA GLY A 65 -8.04 9.26 -17.25
C GLY A 65 -7.38 8.81 -15.95
N ASN A 66 -6.42 7.86 -15.97
CA ASN A 66 -5.59 7.41 -14.83
C ASN A 66 -6.28 7.49 -13.46
N SER A 67 -6.84 6.38 -12.98
CA SER A 67 -7.50 6.35 -11.67
C SER A 67 -6.53 5.90 -10.56
N LEU A 68 -6.54 6.63 -9.44
CA LEU A 68 -5.94 6.23 -8.18
C LEU A 68 -7.03 5.61 -7.29
N THR A 69 -6.84 4.35 -6.91
CA THR A 69 -7.75 3.65 -6.00
C THR A 69 -7.00 3.20 -4.75
N VAL A 70 -7.65 3.24 -3.59
CA VAL A 70 -7.06 2.79 -2.33
C VAL A 70 -7.84 1.58 -1.84
N GLN A 71 -7.19 0.41 -1.78
CA GLN A 71 -7.87 -0.84 -1.46
C GLN A 71 -6.97 -1.83 -0.73
N TRP A 72 -7.60 -2.78 -0.03
CA TRP A 72 -6.90 -3.85 0.67
C TRP A 72 -6.55 -4.99 -0.29
N HIS A 73 -5.28 -5.39 -0.30
CA HIS A 73 -4.75 -6.52 -1.05
C HIS A 73 -4.20 -7.57 -0.11
N LYS A 74 -4.27 -8.83 -0.52
CA LYS A 74 -3.56 -9.91 0.18
C LYS A 74 -2.06 -9.79 -0.06
N ALA A 75 -1.25 -10.17 0.94
CA ALA A 75 0.21 -10.09 0.85
C ALA A 75 0.79 -10.87 -0.35
N ASP A 76 0.18 -11.99 -0.72
CA ASP A 76 0.58 -12.85 -1.85
C ASP A 76 0.32 -12.21 -3.22
N GLN A 77 -0.54 -11.20 -3.29
CA GLN A 77 -0.81 -10.40 -4.48
C GLN A 77 0.20 -9.26 -4.67
N LEU A 78 1.07 -9.01 -3.70
CA LEU A 78 2.02 -7.91 -3.72
C LEU A 78 3.44 -8.40 -3.97
N VAL A 79 4.16 -7.67 -4.81
CA VAL A 79 5.59 -7.90 -5.06
C VAL A 79 6.33 -6.60 -4.77
N PRO A 80 7.41 -6.60 -3.96
CA PRO A 80 8.22 -5.39 -3.76
C PRO A 80 8.77 -4.87 -5.10
N ALA A 81 8.61 -3.58 -5.36
CA ALA A 81 9.24 -2.95 -6.51
C ALA A 81 10.72 -2.73 -6.21
N LYS A 82 11.60 -3.51 -6.84
CA LYS A 82 13.06 -3.29 -6.79
C LYS A 82 13.42 -2.32 -7.91
N GLY A 83 13.24 -1.02 -7.66
CA GLY A 83 13.40 0.02 -8.68
C GLY A 83 12.16 0.21 -9.57
N TYR A 84 12.34 0.77 -10.76
CA TYR A 84 11.25 1.10 -11.70
C TYR A 84 10.85 -0.05 -12.64
N GLU A 85 11.46 -1.22 -12.48
CA GLU A 85 11.20 -2.37 -13.36
C GLU A 85 9.87 -3.04 -12.99
N THR A 86 9.00 -3.21 -13.99
CA THR A 86 7.83 -4.09 -13.90
C THR A 86 8.29 -5.54 -13.75
N PRO A 87 7.73 -6.32 -12.80
CA PRO A 87 8.09 -7.71 -12.63
C PRO A 87 7.73 -8.49 -13.90
N LYS A 88 8.68 -9.31 -14.38
CA LYS A 88 8.44 -10.24 -15.48
C LYS A 88 7.39 -11.26 -15.05
N ARG A 89 6.46 -11.56 -15.96
CA ARG A 89 5.30 -12.43 -15.77
C ARG A 89 5.68 -13.86 -15.39
#